data_AF-A0ABD6BBQ9-F1
#
_entry.id   AF-A0ABD6BBQ9-F1
#
_cell.length_a   1.000
_cell.length_b   1.000
_cell.length_c   1.000
_cell.angle_alpha   90.00
_cell.angle_beta   90.00
_cell.angle_gamma   90.00
#
_symmetry.space_group_name_H-M   'P 1'
#
loop_
_entity.id
_entity.type
_entity.pdbx_description
1 polymer ?
#
loop_
_entity_poly.entity_id
_entity_poly.type
_entity_poly.pdbx_seq_one_letter_code
_entity_poly.pdbx_strand_id
1 'polypeptide(L)'
;MADDKNSERPMHSDPNEEAIDEPTTSGAQEADETAWMMKEGVSVGLISIAAVLVLALGLLQLTGLVDVLAPVADTELGQWLAFGVLVLIVLAAFGWSRVGV
;
A
#
# COMPACT_ATOMS: atom_id res chain seq x y z
N MET A 1 1.63 66.93 -4.35
CA MET A 1 2.52 65.97 -3.69
C MET A 1 2.12 64.58 -4.17
N ALA A 2 3.03 63.86 -4.79
CA ALA A 2 2.84 62.50 -5.26
C ALA A 2 3.21 61.56 -4.10
N ASP A 3 2.36 60.57 -3.82
CA ASP A 3 2.67 59.50 -2.86
C ASP A 3 2.53 58.16 -3.58
N ASP A 4 3.65 57.78 -4.16
CA ASP A 4 3.92 56.57 -4.91
C ASP A 4 4.27 55.49 -3.88
N LYS A 5 3.25 54.76 -3.39
CA LYS A 5 3.45 53.56 -2.56
C LYS A 5 3.02 52.32 -3.31
N ASN A 6 3.78 51.99 -4.35
CA ASN A 6 3.73 50.71 -5.04
C ASN A 6 5.14 50.17 -5.29
N SER A 7 5.82 49.76 -4.23
CA SER A 7 7.06 48.96 -4.18
C SER A 7 7.22 48.60 -2.69
N GLU A 8 7.38 47.38 -2.20
CA GLU A 8 7.80 46.13 -2.78
C GLU A 8 6.85 45.01 -2.32
N ARG A 9 6.17 44.34 -3.26
CA ARG A 9 6.06 42.88 -3.10
C ARG A 9 7.46 42.35 -3.41
N PRO A 10 8.03 41.41 -2.64
CA PRO A 10 9.27 40.75 -3.05
C PRO A 10 8.96 40.02 -4.35
N MET A 11 9.26 40.68 -5.47
CA MET A 11 9.19 40.08 -6.80
C MET A 11 10.36 39.13 -6.84
N HIS A 12 10.05 37.86 -6.61
CA HIS A 12 10.89 36.70 -6.87
C HIS A 12 12.31 36.84 -6.30
N SER A 13 12.57 36.14 -5.19
CA SER A 13 13.94 35.75 -4.84
C SER A 13 14.64 35.30 -6.13
N ASP A 14 15.72 35.99 -6.50
CA ASP A 14 16.52 35.63 -7.66
C ASP A 14 16.78 34.11 -7.63
N PRO A 15 16.74 33.42 -8.79
CA PRO A 15 17.01 32.00 -8.83
C PRO A 15 18.35 31.78 -8.14
N ASN A 16 18.36 30.99 -7.06
CA ASN A 16 19.59 30.68 -6.36
C ASN A 16 20.50 29.95 -7.36
N GLU A 17 21.55 30.61 -7.86
CA GLU A 17 22.48 30.04 -8.84
C GLU A 17 23.25 28.83 -8.26
N GLU A 18 23.34 28.72 -6.94
CA GLU A 18 23.87 27.54 -6.23
C GLU A 18 22.90 26.35 -6.20
N ALA A 19 21.61 26.55 -6.53
CA ALA A 19 20.64 25.45 -6.61
C ALA A 19 20.78 24.60 -7.89
N ILE A 20 21.76 24.92 -8.75
CA ILE A 20 21.99 24.29 -10.05
C ILE A 20 23.09 23.20 -9.98
N ASP A 21 23.72 23.00 -8.83
CA ASP A 21 24.84 22.05 -8.68
C ASP A 21 24.41 20.58 -8.45
N GLU A 22 23.12 20.30 -8.21
CA GLU A 22 22.66 18.92 -8.16
C GLU A 22 22.48 18.40 -9.60
N PRO A 23 23.26 17.39 -10.04
CA PRO A 23 23.04 16.79 -11.35
C PRO A 23 21.60 16.31 -11.42
N THR A 24 20.91 16.49 -12.55
CA THR A 24 19.58 15.91 -12.76
C THR A 24 19.70 14.39 -12.85
N THR A 25 19.83 13.71 -11.71
CA THR A 25 19.77 12.25 -11.55
C THR A 25 18.36 11.70 -11.82
N SER A 26 17.56 12.44 -12.58
CA SER A 26 16.13 12.27 -12.86
C SER A 26 15.75 10.82 -13.15
N GLY A 27 16.42 10.15 -14.10
CA GLY A 27 16.05 8.76 -14.44
C GLY A 27 16.48 7.69 -13.44
N ALA A 28 17.62 7.85 -12.75
CA ALA A 28 18.13 6.84 -11.84
C ALA A 28 17.44 6.91 -10.46
N GLN A 29 17.21 8.12 -9.95
CA GLN A 29 16.40 8.33 -8.74
C GLN A 29 14.94 7.95 -8.97
N GLU A 30 14.33 8.34 -10.11
CA GLU A 30 12.95 7.93 -10.41
C GLU A 30 12.83 6.40 -10.54
N ALA A 31 13.84 5.71 -11.09
CA ALA A 31 13.84 4.25 -11.18
C ALA A 31 13.90 3.58 -9.79
N ASP A 32 14.74 4.08 -8.87
CA ASP A 32 14.83 3.58 -7.50
C ASP A 32 13.55 3.86 -6.70
N GLU A 33 12.98 5.06 -6.83
CA GLU A 33 11.70 5.42 -6.20
C GLU A 33 10.54 4.58 -6.75
N THR A 34 10.51 4.37 -8.07
CA THR A 34 9.51 3.51 -8.72
C THR A 34 9.67 2.07 -8.25
N ALA A 35 10.90 1.54 -8.18
CA ALA A 35 11.15 0.19 -7.69
C ALA A 35 10.71 0.03 -6.23
N TRP A 36 10.95 1.05 -5.40
CA TRP A 36 10.51 1.08 -4.01
C TRP A 36 8.97 1.11 -3.89
N MET A 37 8.30 2.01 -4.62
CA MET A 37 6.83 2.06 -4.65
C MET A 37 6.22 0.75 -5.19
N MET A 38 6.84 0.14 -6.18
CA MET A 38 6.36 -1.11 -6.75
C MET A 38 6.56 -2.28 -5.78
N LYS A 39 7.63 -2.29 -4.99
CA LYS A 39 7.87 -3.34 -3.99
C LYS A 39 6.99 -3.19 -2.75
N GLU A 40 6.92 -1.99 -2.18
CA GLU A 40 6.18 -1.72 -0.95
C GLU A 40 4.67 -1.56 -1.22
N GLY A 41 4.31 -0.83 -2.28
CA GLY A 41 2.92 -0.55 -2.63
C GLY A 41 2.16 -1.79 -3.13
N VAL A 42 2.81 -2.63 -3.96
CA VAL A 42 2.16 -3.83 -4.50
C VAL A 42 1.97 -4.88 -3.41
N SER A 43 2.96 -5.06 -2.52
CA SER A 43 2.84 -6.02 -1.42
C SER A 43 1.70 -5.66 -0.48
N VAL A 44 1.63 -4.40 -0.03
CA VAL A 44 0.54 -3.90 0.81
C VAL A 44 -0.82 -4.01 0.09
N GLY A 45 -0.88 -3.63 -1.19
CA GLY A 45 -2.10 -3.71 -1.98
C GLY A 45 -2.63 -5.15 -2.11
N LEU A 46 -1.77 -6.10 -2.45
CA LEU A 46 -2.14 -7.51 -2.58
C LEU A 46 -2.61 -8.11 -1.26
N ILE A 47 -1.92 -7.81 -0.16
CA ILE A 47 -2.29 -8.31 1.16
C ILE A 47 -3.64 -7.73 1.60
N SER A 48 -3.88 -6.44 1.33
CA SER A 48 -5.17 -5.81 1.64
C SER A 48 -6.31 -6.45 0.86
N ILE A 49 -6.12 -6.72 -0.44
CA ILE A 49 -7.12 -7.42 -1.26
C ILE A 49 -7.37 -8.82 -0.70
N ALA A 50 -6.32 -9.57 -0.38
CA ALA A 50 -6.44 -10.91 0.21
C ALA A 50 -7.21 -10.88 1.54
N ALA A 51 -6.93 -9.92 2.42
CA ALA A 51 -7.62 -9.77 3.69
C ALA A 51 -9.12 -9.49 3.53
N VAL A 52 -9.49 -8.60 2.60
CA VAL A 52 -10.90 -8.31 2.30
C VAL A 52 -11.60 -9.53 1.73
N LEU A 53 -10.94 -10.29 0.84
CA LEU A 53 -11.51 -11.52 0.30
C LEU A 53 -11.72 -12.57 1.38
N VAL A 54 -10.74 -12.79 2.26
CA VAL A 54 -10.89 -13.73 3.40
C VAL A 54 -12.04 -13.30 4.31
N LEU A 55 -12.16 -12.00 4.60
CA LEU A 55 -13.28 -11.49 5.40
C LEU A 55 -14.62 -11.74 4.70
N ALA A 56 -14.74 -11.42 3.41
CA ALA A 56 -15.96 -11.65 2.65
C ALA A 56 -16.35 -13.13 2.62
N LEU A 57 -15.38 -14.04 2.38
CA LEU A 57 -15.62 -15.48 2.39
C LEU A 57 -16.05 -15.97 3.78
N GLY A 58 -15.42 -15.47 4.85
CA GLY A 58 -15.82 -15.78 6.22
C GLY A 58 -17.24 -15.33 6.55
N LEU A 59 -17.64 -14.14 6.10
CA LEU A 59 -19.01 -13.65 6.26
C LEU A 59 -20.02 -14.49 5.47
N LEU A 60 -19.69 -14.86 4.23
CA LEU A 60 -20.54 -15.74 3.41
C LEU A 60 -20.71 -17.11 4.05
N GLN A 61 -19.63 -17.71 4.55
CA GLN A 61 -19.67 -18.99 5.26
C GLN A 61 -20.46 -18.90 6.56
N LEU A 62 -20.30 -17.80 7.34
CA LEU A 62 -21.07 -17.55 8.57
C LEU A 62 -22.59 -17.51 8.32
N THR A 63 -23.00 -16.94 7.19
CA THR A 63 -24.43 -16.90 6.82
C THR A 63 -24.96 -18.23 6.27
N GLY A 64 -24.09 -19.22 6.02
CA GLY A 64 -24.44 -20.47 5.34
C GLY A 64 -24.80 -20.29 3.85
N LEU A 65 -24.53 -19.11 3.27
CA LEU A 65 -24.86 -18.82 1.87
C LEU A 65 -23.92 -19.56 0.90
N VAL A 66 -22.67 -19.75 1.29
CA VAL A 66 -21.66 -20.45 0.48
C VAL A 66 -20.83 -21.35 1.37
N ASP A 67 -20.65 -22.60 0.94
CA ASP A 67 -19.73 -23.54 1.57
C ASP A 67 -18.45 -23.68 0.72
N VAL A 68 -17.57 -22.69 0.87
CA VAL A 68 -16.33 -22.57 0.07
C VAL A 68 -15.32 -23.64 0.45
N LEU A 69 -15.37 -24.13 1.69
CA LEU A 69 -14.40 -25.06 2.27
C LEU A 69 -14.94 -26.50 2.39
N ALA A 70 -16.15 -26.80 1.91
CA ALA A 70 -16.66 -28.16 1.75
C ALA A 70 -15.66 -29.13 1.09
N PRO A 71 -14.91 -28.77 0.02
CA PRO A 71 -13.94 -29.69 -0.58
C PRO A 71 -12.72 -29.98 0.31
N VAL A 72 -12.49 -29.16 1.34
CA VAL A 72 -11.33 -29.25 2.22
C VAL A 72 -11.67 -30.06 3.47
N ALA A 73 -12.89 -29.94 3.99
CA ALA A 73 -13.34 -30.66 5.16
C ALA A 73 -14.86 -30.93 5.12
N ASP A 74 -15.24 -32.16 5.48
CA ASP A 74 -16.64 -32.61 5.47
C ASP A 74 -17.44 -32.18 6.70
N THR A 75 -16.78 -31.58 7.71
CA THR A 75 -17.42 -31.18 8.97
C THR A 75 -17.34 -29.68 9.18
N GLU A 76 -18.37 -29.08 9.77
CA GLU A 76 -18.44 -27.64 10.05
C GLU A 76 -17.23 -27.15 10.85
N LEU A 77 -16.85 -27.89 11.90
CA LEU A 77 -15.67 -27.57 12.71
C LEU A 77 -14.37 -27.68 11.91
N GLY A 78 -14.27 -28.67 11.02
CA GLY A 78 -13.12 -28.81 10.11
C GLY A 78 -13.01 -27.64 9.12
N GLN A 79 -14.13 -27.17 8.60
CA GLN A 79 -14.18 -26.00 7.71
C GLN A 79 -13.77 -24.71 8.43
N TRP A 80 -14.22 -24.50 9.67
CA TRP A 80 -13.78 -23.35 10.47
C TRP A 80 -12.30 -23.40 10.84
N LEU A 81 -11.74 -24.60 11.09
CA LEU A 81 -10.31 -24.76 11.26
C LEU A 81 -9.54 -24.43 9.98
N ALA A 82 -9.98 -24.94 8.83
CA ALA A 82 -9.37 -24.62 7.54
C ALA A 82 -9.42 -23.11 7.24
N PHE A 83 -10.54 -22.46 7.55
CA PHE A 83 -10.67 -21.00 7.46
C PHE A 83 -9.70 -20.28 8.40
N GLY A 84 -9.57 -20.74 9.65
CA GLY A 84 -8.60 -20.23 10.61
C GLY A 84 -7.16 -20.31 10.09
N VAL A 85 -6.79 -21.43 9.46
CA VAL A 85 -5.47 -21.59 8.81
C VAL A 85 -5.29 -20.59 7.67
N LEU A 86 -6.31 -20.38 6.83
CA LEU A 86 -6.26 -19.38 5.76
C LEU A 86 -6.02 -17.97 6.31
N VAL A 87 -6.72 -17.59 7.38
CA VAL A 87 -6.51 -16.31 8.07
C VAL A 87 -5.07 -16.20 8.58
N LEU A 88 -4.54 -17.25 9.21
CA LEU A 88 -3.16 -17.28 9.68
C LEU A 88 -2.14 -17.12 8.54
N ILE A 89 -2.40 -17.71 7.37
CA ILE A 89 -1.53 -17.54 6.19
C ILE A 89 -1.51 -16.08 5.74
N VAL A 90 -2.66 -15.40 5.68
CA VAL A 90 -2.72 -13.97 5.32
C VAL A 90 -1.99 -13.12 6.36
N LEU A 91 -2.18 -13.39 7.65
CA LEU A 91 -1.48 -12.68 8.72
C LEU A 91 0.03 -12.92 8.70
N ALA A 92 0.46 -14.15 8.40
CA ALA A 92 1.87 -14.50 8.26
C ALA A 92 2.48 -13.81 7.03
N ALA A 93 1.77 -13.76 5.90
CA ALA A 93 2.20 -13.03 4.71
C ALA A 93 2.33 -11.53 5.00
N PHE A 94 1.37 -10.95 5.74
CA PHE A 94 1.46 -9.57 6.21
C PHE A 94 2.67 -9.34 7.12
N GLY A 95 2.85 -10.17 8.15
CA GLY A 95 3.99 -10.06 9.07
C GLY A 95 5.33 -10.19 8.34
N TRP A 96 5.45 -11.15 7.43
CA TRP A 96 6.63 -11.32 6.59
C TRP A 96 6.88 -10.09 5.70
N SER A 97 5.83 -9.53 5.09
CA SER A 97 5.94 -8.32 4.27
C SER A 97 6.41 -7.08 5.04
N ARG A 98 6.36 -7.08 6.38
CA ARG A 98 6.87 -5.98 7.21
C ARG A 98 8.31 -6.18 7.68
N VAL A 99 8.81 -7.42 7.67
CA VAL A 99 10.15 -7.77 8.16
C VAL A 99 11.14 -8.06 7.03
N GLY A 100 10.66 -8.66 5.93
CA GLY A 100 11.48 -9.14 4.82
C GLY A 100 11.45 -8.29 3.55
N VAL A 101 10.78 -7.12 3.57
CA VAL A 101 10.77 -6.17 2.45
C VAL A 101 11.80 -5.07 2.67
#